data_AF-A0A4Y1QYH9-F1
#
_entry.id   AF-A0A4Y1QYH9-F1
#
_cell.length_a   1.000
_cell.length_b   1.000
_cell.length_c   1.000
_cell.angle_alpha   90.00
_cell.angle_beta   90.00
_cell.angle_gamma   90.00
#
_symmetry.space_group_name_H-M   'P 1'
#
loop_
_entity.id
_entity.type
_entity.pdbx_description
1 polymer ?
#
loop_
_entity_poly.entity_id
_entity_poly.type
_entity_poly.pdbx_seq_one_letter_code
_entity_poly.pdbx_strand_id
1 'polypeptide(L)'
;MEEPVLRLPDLSKPFEVHTDASDFAIGGVLMQDGHPLAFESRKLNDTERRYTVQEKEMTAVVHCLRTWRHYLLGSQFVVKTDNVATSYFQSQQKLSPKQARWQDFLAEFDYKLEYKQGRQMSLPMP
;
A
#
# COMPACT_ATOMS: atom_id res chain seq x y z
N MET A 1 -20.21 -7.95 -16.06
CA MET A 1 -19.19 -7.95 -15.01
C MET A 1 -18.22 -9.06 -15.38
N GLU A 2 -17.07 -8.71 -15.97
CA GLU A 2 -15.98 -9.68 -16.09
C GLU A 2 -15.36 -9.83 -14.71
N GLU A 3 -15.21 -11.08 -14.26
CA GLU A 3 -14.41 -11.37 -13.07
C GLU A 3 -12.97 -10.93 -13.35
N PRO A 4 -12.31 -10.20 -12.43
CA PRO A 4 -10.93 -9.82 -12.62
C PRO A 4 -10.07 -11.08 -12.68
N VAL A 5 -9.68 -11.50 -13.88
CA VAL A 5 -8.82 -12.67 -14.09
C VAL A 5 -7.42 -12.32 -13.60
N LEU A 6 -6.99 -12.97 -12.52
CA LEU A 6 -5.64 -12.81 -11.98
C LEU A 6 -4.63 -13.24 -13.04
N ARG A 7 -3.71 -12.34 -13.40
CA ARG A 7 -2.62 -12.61 -14.35
C ARG A 7 -1.39 -13.12 -13.60
N LEU A 8 -0.55 -13.91 -14.27
CA LEU A 8 0.79 -14.22 -13.78
C LEU A 8 1.66 -12.95 -13.76
N PRO A 9 2.47 -12.72 -12.70
CA PRO A 9 3.34 -11.57 -12.60
C PRO A 9 4.49 -11.64 -13.62
N ASP A 10 4.73 -10.54 -14.32
CA ASP A 10 5.90 -10.36 -15.18
C ASP A 10 6.98 -9.59 -14.41
N LEU A 11 8.04 -10.27 -13.99
CA LEU A 11 9.10 -9.66 -13.19
C LEU A 11 9.94 -8.63 -13.96
N SER A 12 9.77 -8.53 -15.28
CA SER A 12 10.47 -7.53 -16.11
C SER A 12 9.77 -6.15 -16.13
N LYS A 13 8.56 -6.07 -15.57
CA LYS A 13 7.73 -4.86 -15.61
C LYS A 13 7.51 -4.30 -14.21
N PRO A 14 7.35 -2.97 -14.09
CA PRO A 14 7.10 -2.34 -12.80
C PRO A 14 5.75 -2.80 -12.24
N PHE A 15 5.69 -2.92 -10.91
CA PHE A 15 4.45 -3.17 -10.19
C PHE A 15 3.79 -1.86 -9.75
N GLU A 16 2.49 -1.92 -9.53
CA GLU A 16 1.72 -0.87 -8.88
C GLU A 16 1.02 -1.45 -7.66
N VAL A 17 1.15 -0.78 -6.52
CA VAL A 17 0.50 -1.16 -5.26
C VAL A 17 -0.46 -0.05 -4.91
N HIS A 18 -1.75 -0.33 -4.96
CA HIS A 18 -2.77 0.64 -4.54
C HIS A 18 -3.23 0.28 -3.14
N THR A 19 -3.23 1.22 -2.22
CA THR A 19 -3.63 0.98 -0.83
C THR A 19 -4.73 1.93 -0.41
N ASP A 20 -5.60 1.44 0.45
CA ASP A 20 -6.70 2.21 1.05
C ASP A 20 -6.86 1.79 2.53
N ALA A 21 -7.17 2.76 3.38
CA ALA A 21 -7.52 2.50 4.77
C ALA A 21 -8.86 3.13 5.14
N SER A 22 -9.71 2.32 5.75
CA SER A 22 -10.94 2.76 6.39
C SER A 22 -10.79 2.77 7.91
N ASP A 23 -11.84 3.19 8.60
CA ASP A 23 -11.87 3.12 10.06
C ASP A 23 -11.84 1.68 10.63
N PHE A 24 -12.18 0.69 9.81
CA PHE A 24 -12.43 -0.69 10.25
C PHE A 24 -11.44 -1.71 9.67
N ALA A 25 -10.91 -1.42 8.48
CA ALA A 25 -10.05 -2.33 7.74
C ALA A 25 -9.08 -1.55 6.86
N ILE A 26 -7.96 -2.19 6.55
CA ILE A 26 -6.99 -1.76 5.55
C ILE A 26 -7.02 -2.75 4.40
N GLY A 27 -6.64 -2.28 3.21
CA GLY A 27 -6.51 -3.15 2.06
C GLY A 27 -5.61 -2.57 0.99
N GLY A 28 -5.39 -3.39 -0.02
CA GLY A 28 -4.71 -2.97 -1.22
C GLY A 28 -4.84 -3.97 -2.35
N VAL A 29 -4.40 -3.53 -3.52
CA VAL A 29 -4.38 -4.30 -4.75
C VAL A 29 -2.99 -4.20 -5.36
N LEU A 30 -2.39 -5.36 -5.63
CA LEU A 30 -1.20 -5.45 -6.45
C LEU A 30 -1.64 -5.49 -7.91
N MET A 31 -1.10 -4.59 -8.71
CA MET A 31 -1.45 -4.40 -10.10
C MET A 31 -0.21 -4.40 -10.99
N GLN A 32 -0.42 -4.74 -12.25
CA GLN A 32 0.57 -4.61 -13.31
C GLN A 32 -0.12 -4.37 -14.65
N ASP A 33 0.35 -3.38 -15.43
CA ASP A 33 -0.25 -2.98 -16.71
C ASP A 33 -1.78 -2.79 -16.63
N GLY A 34 -2.28 -2.21 -15.53
CA GLY A 34 -3.71 -2.00 -15.32
C GLY A 34 -4.52 -3.26 -14.95
N HIS A 35 -3.88 -4.40 -14.74
CA HIS A 35 -4.53 -5.66 -14.35
C HIS A 35 -4.22 -6.03 -12.89
N PRO A 36 -5.20 -6.47 -12.10
CA PRO A 36 -4.96 -6.94 -10.75
C PRO A 36 -4.27 -8.31 -10.75
N LEU A 37 -3.22 -8.43 -9.93
CA LEU A 37 -2.47 -9.66 -9.69
C LEU A 37 -2.84 -10.29 -8.35
N ALA A 38 -3.13 -9.48 -7.34
CA ALA A 38 -3.54 -9.94 -6.01
C ALA A 38 -4.33 -8.86 -5.26
N PHE A 39 -5.23 -9.30 -4.38
CA PHE A 39 -5.98 -8.46 -3.45
C PHE A 39 -5.60 -8.87 -2.03
N GLU A 40 -5.42 -7.89 -1.15
CA GLU A 40 -5.16 -8.13 0.27
C GLU A 40 -6.05 -7.20 1.10
N SER A 41 -6.64 -7.74 2.16
CA SER A 41 -7.41 -6.92 3.11
C SER A 41 -7.35 -7.51 4.52
N ARG A 42 -7.30 -6.63 5.51
CA ARG A 42 -7.20 -7.01 6.92
C ARG A 42 -8.01 -6.07 7.79
N LYS A 43 -8.82 -6.64 8.67
CA LYS A 43 -9.54 -5.87 9.70
C LYS A 43 -8.57 -5.30 10.72
N LEU A 44 -8.77 -4.03 11.09
CA LEU A 44 -8.03 -3.38 12.15
C LEU A 44 -8.49 -3.89 13.52
N ASN A 45 -7.53 -4.16 14.41
CA ASN A 45 -7.83 -4.48 15.81
C ASN A 45 -8.22 -3.22 16.62
N ASP A 46 -8.69 -3.39 17.86
CA ASP A 46 -9.18 -2.27 18.69
C ASP A 46 -8.15 -1.16 18.92
N THR A 47 -6.85 -1.51 18.93
CA THR A 47 -5.77 -0.53 19.06
C THR A 47 -5.54 0.22 17.75
N GLU A 48 -5.50 -0.50 16.62
CA GLU A 48 -5.29 0.06 15.29
C GLU A 48 -6.48 0.93 14.84
N ARG A 49 -7.71 0.62 15.30
CA ARG A 49 -8.90 1.44 15.04
C ARG A 49 -8.79 2.84 15.65
N ARG A 50 -8.04 3.00 16.75
CA ARG A 50 -7.78 4.28 17.41
C ARG A 50 -6.63 5.07 16.79
N TYR A 51 -5.94 4.52 15.79
CA TYR A 51 -4.89 5.23 15.08
C TYR A 51 -5.45 6.44 14.33
N THR A 52 -4.59 7.43 14.09
CA THR A 52 -4.93 8.54 13.20
C THR A 52 -5.11 8.04 11.77
N VAL A 53 -5.84 8.78 10.93
CA VAL A 53 -6.04 8.42 9.51
C VAL A 53 -4.69 8.16 8.81
N GLN A 54 -3.70 9.02 9.04
CA GLN A 54 -2.35 8.87 8.47
C GLN A 54 -1.64 7.58 8.94
N GLU A 55 -1.79 7.21 10.21
CA GLU A 55 -1.23 5.96 10.72
C GLU A 55 -1.94 4.73 10.16
N LYS A 56 -3.27 4.79 9.94
CA LYS A 56 -4.03 3.69 9.31
C LYS A 56 -3.57 3.50 7.86
N GLU A 57 -3.44 4.58 7.10
CA GLU A 57 -2.90 4.58 5.73
C GLU A 57 -1.49 3.98 5.67
N MET A 58 -0.58 4.44 6.53
CA MET A 58 0.78 3.89 6.57
C MET A 58 0.78 2.40 6.98
N THR A 59 -0.14 2.00 7.86
CA THR A 59 -0.32 0.59 8.21
C THR A 59 -0.79 -0.21 6.99
N ALA A 60 -1.67 0.33 6.13
CA ALA A 60 -2.07 -0.30 4.87
C ALA A 60 -0.89 -0.51 3.93
N VAL A 61 -0.06 0.52 3.72
CA VAL A 61 1.16 0.45 2.90
C VAL A 61 2.11 -0.62 3.43
N VAL A 62 2.53 -0.51 4.69
CA VAL A 62 3.48 -1.45 5.29
C VAL A 62 2.93 -2.88 5.27
N HIS A 63 1.63 -3.07 5.49
CA HIS A 63 1.00 -4.38 5.44
C HIS A 63 1.07 -4.99 4.03
N CYS A 64 0.63 -4.24 3.00
CA CYS A 64 0.63 -4.71 1.62
C CYS A 64 2.05 -5.03 1.12
N LEU A 65 3.01 -4.15 1.38
CA LEU A 65 4.41 -4.36 1.00
C LEU A 65 5.03 -5.56 1.71
N ARG A 66 4.63 -5.82 2.96
CA ARG A 66 5.07 -7.02 3.68
C ARG A 66 4.47 -8.30 3.09
N THR A 67 3.18 -8.27 2.74
CA THR A 67 2.50 -9.42 2.11
C THR A 67 3.13 -9.76 0.75
N TRP A 68 3.39 -8.74 -0.09
CA TRP A 68 3.94 -8.92 -1.43
C TRP A 68 5.46 -8.70 -1.51
N ARG A 69 6.17 -8.80 -0.38
CA ARG A 69 7.62 -8.60 -0.32
C ARG A 69 8.37 -9.44 -1.36
N HIS A 70 7.91 -10.67 -1.60
CA HIS A 70 8.51 -11.59 -2.56
C HIS A 70 8.34 -11.17 -4.03
N TYR A 71 7.36 -10.32 -4.36
CA TYR A 71 7.20 -9.73 -5.69
C TYR A 71 7.94 -8.39 -5.84
N LEU A 72 7.97 -7.61 -4.76
CA LEU A 72 8.38 -6.21 -4.80
C LEU A 72 9.87 -6.01 -4.49
N LEU A 73 10.48 -6.93 -3.74
CA LEU A 73 11.90 -6.80 -3.38
C LEU A 73 12.78 -6.97 -4.63
N GLY A 74 13.63 -5.98 -4.90
CA GLY A 74 14.51 -5.97 -6.07
C GLY A 74 13.85 -5.50 -7.38
N SER A 75 12.58 -5.10 -7.33
CA SER A 75 11.87 -4.48 -8.46
C SER A 75 11.56 -3.01 -8.16
N GLN A 76 11.45 -2.20 -9.21
CA GLN A 76 10.94 -0.83 -9.10
C GLN A 76 9.42 -0.83 -9.20
N PHE A 77 8.76 -0.16 -8.24
CA PHE A 77 7.31 -0.10 -8.22
C PHE A 77 6.77 1.24 -7.71
N VAL A 78 5.47 1.44 -7.91
CA VAL A 78 4.77 2.65 -7.46
C VAL A 78 3.73 2.27 -6.41
N VAL A 79 3.74 2.97 -5.28
CA VAL A 79 2.68 2.88 -4.26
C VAL A 79 1.74 4.07 -4.45
N LYS A 80 0.46 3.79 -4.69
CA LYS A 80 -0.60 4.79 -4.82
C LYS A 80 -1.50 4.77 -3.58
N THR A 81 -1.66 5.94 -2.96
CA THR A 81 -2.50 6.16 -1.77
C THR A 81 -3.36 7.41 -1.98
N ASP A 82 -4.53 7.46 -1.38
CA ASP A 82 -5.45 8.61 -1.42
C ASP A 82 -5.21 9.60 -0.29
N ASN A 83 -4.10 9.48 0.44
CA ASN A 83 -3.73 10.39 1.50
C ASN A 83 -2.40 11.11 1.22
N VAL A 84 -2.50 12.42 0.97
CA VAL A 84 -1.34 13.30 0.77
C VAL A 84 -0.43 13.33 2.00
N ALA A 85 -0.95 13.16 3.22
CA ALA A 85 -0.11 13.14 4.42
C ALA A 85 0.87 11.95 4.43
N THR A 86 0.51 10.86 3.76
CA THR A 86 1.37 9.68 3.60
C THR A 86 2.57 9.98 2.71
N SER A 87 2.45 10.90 1.73
CA SER A 87 3.59 11.32 0.88
C SER A 87 4.66 12.11 1.63
N TYR A 88 4.31 12.75 2.75
CA TYR A 88 5.28 13.47 3.56
C TYR A 88 5.96 12.61 4.63
N PHE A 89 5.59 11.33 4.76
CA PHE A 89 6.13 10.45 5.79
C PHE A 89 7.64 10.28 5.72
N GLN A 90 8.22 10.20 4.52
CA GLN A 90 9.67 10.08 4.34
C GLN A 90 10.43 11.36 4.77
N SER A 91 9.77 12.52 4.74
CA SER A 91 10.38 13.82 5.09
C SER A 91 10.20 14.21 6.57
N GLN A 92 9.53 13.37 7.35
CA GLN A 92 9.13 13.72 8.71
C GLN A 92 10.33 13.64 9.67
N GLN A 93 10.76 14.79 10.20
CA GLN A 93 11.98 14.91 11.03
C GLN A 93 11.87 14.25 12.41
N LYS A 94 10.66 14.07 12.94
CA LYS A 94 10.41 13.41 14.23
C LYS A 94 9.51 12.21 14.03
N LEU A 95 10.09 11.02 14.14
CA LEU A 95 9.38 9.76 14.01
C LEU A 95 9.18 9.15 15.40
N SER A 96 7.99 8.63 15.65
CA SER A 96 7.79 7.71 16.77
C SER A 96 8.56 6.40 16.53
N PRO A 97 8.87 5.60 17.58
CA PRO A 97 9.53 4.30 17.41
C PRO A 97 8.81 3.36 16.42
N LYS A 98 7.48 3.45 16.34
CA LYS A 98 6.67 2.72 15.37
C LYS A 98 6.98 3.16 13.93
N GLN A 99 7.03 4.47 13.70
CA GLN A 99 7.29 5.04 12.39
C GLN A 99 8.74 4.84 11.94
N ALA A 100 9.71 4.87 12.86
CA ALA A 100 11.10 4.53 12.56
C ALA A 100 11.22 3.09 12.03
N ARG A 101 10.58 2.12 12.71
CA ARG A 101 10.54 0.72 12.23
C ARG A 101 9.88 0.59 10.86
N TRP A 102 8.88 1.40 10.56
CA TRP A 102 8.28 1.44 9.23
C TRP A 102 9.24 1.99 8.19
N GLN A 103 9.98 3.06 8.50
CA GLN A 103 11.00 3.59 7.60
C GLN A 103 12.12 2.59 7.32
N ASP A 104 12.63 1.90 8.34
CA ASP A 104 13.67 0.87 8.16
C ASP A 104 13.19 -0.23 7.20
N PHE A 105 11.94 -0.68 7.37
CA PHE A 105 11.34 -1.67 6.48
C PHE A 105 11.12 -1.13 5.07
N LEU A 106 10.64 0.11 4.93
CA LEU A 106 10.40 0.74 3.63
C LEU A 106 11.69 1.02 2.87
N ALA A 107 12.80 1.26 3.58
CA ALA A 107 14.12 1.48 2.99
C ALA A 107 14.68 0.23 2.27
N GLU A 108 14.12 -0.95 2.51
CA GLU A 108 14.48 -2.18 1.79
C GLU A 108 13.93 -2.22 0.35
N PHE A 109 13.00 -1.33 0.00
CA PHE A 109 12.27 -1.34 -1.28
C PHE A 109 12.63 -0.15 -2.16
N ASP A 110 12.68 -0.35 -3.48
CA ASP A 110 12.82 0.72 -4.47
C ASP A 110 11.42 1.13 -4.97
N TYR A 111 10.81 2.09 -4.28
CA TYR A 111 9.45 2.52 -4.56
C TYR A 111 9.30 4.04 -4.70
N LYS A 112 8.33 4.43 -5.52
CA LYS A 112 7.83 5.82 -5.59
C LYS A 112 6.46 5.89 -4.95
N LEU A 113 6.24 6.88 -4.09
CA LEU A 113 4.92 7.13 -3.52
C LEU A 113 4.19 8.19 -4.35
N GLU A 114 3.01 7.87 -4.84
CA GLU A 114 2.15 8.76 -5.61
C GLU A 114 0.82 8.96 -4.90
N TYR A 115 0.44 10.23 -4.73
CA TYR A 115 -0.90 10.54 -4.27
C TYR A 115 -1.89 10.45 -5.44
N LYS A 116 -2.96 9.69 -5.27
CA LYS A 116 -4.07 9.62 -6.23
C LYS A 116 -5.38 9.80 -5.49
N GLN A 117 -6.13 10.84 -5.84
CA GLN A 117 -7.39 11.19 -5.16
C GLN A 117 -8.35 9.99 -5.15
N GLY A 118 -8.93 9.65 -3.99
CA GLY A 118 -9.67 8.40 -3.76
C GLY A 118 -10.79 8.11 -4.76
N ARG A 119 -11.42 9.14 -5.35
CA ARG A 119 -12.42 8.98 -6.42
C ARG A 119 -11.88 8.32 -7.70
N GLN A 120 -10.56 8.30 -7.86
CA GLN A 120 -9.83 7.72 -8.99
C GLN A 120 -9.17 6.38 -8.64
N MET A 121 -9.22 5.95 -7.37
CA MET A 121 -8.88 4.60 -6.94
C MET A 121 -10.14 3.76 -7.00
N SER A 122 -10.53 3.32 -8.19
CA SER A 122 -11.55 2.28 -8.34
C SER A 122 -10.94 0.93 -7.93
N LEU A 123 -10.70 0.74 -6.63
CA LEU A 123 -10.33 -0.56 -6.09
C LEU A 123 -11.62 -1.35 -5.87
N PRO A 124 -11.80 -2.50 -6.54
CA PRO A 124 -12.84 -3.43 -6.12
C PRO A 124 -12.37 -4.02 -4.79
N MET A 125 -12.83 -3.41 -3.68
CA MET A 125 -12.68 -3.99 -2.36
C MET A 125 -13.64 -5.20 -2.26
N PRO A 126 -13.14 -6.42 -2.02
CA PRO A 126 -14.00 -7.59 -1.82
C PRO A 126 -14.80 -7.52 -0.50
#